data_AF-A0A6A4JJ47-F1
#
_entry.id   AF-A0A6A4JJ47-F1
#
_cell.length_a   1.000
_cell.length_b   1.000
_cell.length_c   1.000
_cell.angle_alpha   90.00
_cell.angle_beta   90.00
_cell.angle_gamma   90.00
#
_symmetry.space_group_name_H-M   'P 1'
#
loop_
_entity.id
_entity.type
_entity.pdbx_description
1 polymer ?
#
loop_
_entity_poly.entity_id
_entity_poly.type
_entity_poly.pdbx_seq_one_letter_code
_entity_poly.pdbx_strand_id
1 'polypeptide(L)'
;MFRCFRMVLMTLILVVAMNYFEKVDLKFLVSGHSNKPCDRDFGIIEKRKKVCKTMVPGEVADMIRDAKSTQPFQVVNMGPADFKDVARCSDTFLNTAGLKISTVSWIQISRAEFPTIKTRGSLNELEQWKEVKILKKGQSIQNTRIVEMGPFPELQSRPNIADAKKRTC
;
A
#
# COMPACT_ATOMS: atom_id res chain seq x y z
N MET A 1 -11.17 8.34 5.75
CA MET A 1 -10.32 8.76 4.62
C MET A 1 -8.84 8.92 5.03
N PHE A 2 -8.51 9.64 6.11
CA PHE A 2 -7.10 9.89 6.52
C PHE A 2 -6.27 8.67 6.93
N ARG A 3 -6.89 7.63 7.50
CA ARG A 3 -6.16 6.44 7.98
C ARG A 3 -5.57 5.59 6.85
N CYS A 4 -6.27 5.50 5.71
CA CYS A 4 -5.78 4.75 4.53
C CYS A 4 -4.58 5.44 3.88
N PHE A 5 -4.58 6.77 3.83
CA PHE A 5 -3.47 7.53 3.24
C PHE A 5 -2.15 7.31 4.01
N ARG A 6 -2.20 7.27 5.34
CA ARG A 6 -1.01 7.02 6.17
C ARG A 6 -0.38 5.66 5.85
N MET A 7 -1.21 4.65 5.57
CA MET A 7 -0.71 3.34 5.14
C MET A 7 -0.05 3.41 3.77
N VAL A 8 -0.68 4.08 2.79
CA VAL A 8 -0.10 4.25 1.44
C VAL A 8 1.25 4.96 1.53
N LEU A 9 1.32 6.07 2.26
CA LEU A 9 2.56 6.82 2.45
C LEU A 9 3.65 5.96 3.09
N MET A 10 3.32 5.18 4.11
CA MET A 10 4.26 4.25 4.74
C MET A 10 4.76 3.19 3.75
N THR A 11 3.88 2.60 2.93
CA THR A 11 4.28 1.63 1.90
C THR A 11 5.25 2.25 0.90
N LEU A 12 4.99 3.48 0.45
CA LEU A 12 5.89 4.17 -0.49
C LEU A 12 7.26 4.45 0.12
N ILE A 13 7.31 4.79 1.40
CA ILE A 13 8.57 4.96 2.14
C ILE A 13 9.32 3.64 2.26
N LEU A 14 8.60 2.55 2.58
CA LEU A 14 9.19 1.21 2.73
C LEU A 14 9.84 0.74 1.43
N VAL A 15 9.20 0.92 0.27
CA VAL A 15 9.78 0.46 -0.99
C VAL A 15 11.03 1.26 -1.40
N VAL A 16 11.11 2.54 -1.03
CA VAL A 16 12.32 3.37 -1.22
C VAL A 16 13.42 2.95 -0.24
N ALA A 17 13.05 2.67 1.02
CA ALA A 17 13.97 2.24 2.07
C ALA A 17 14.51 0.81 1.87
N MET A 18 13.71 -0.10 1.31
CA MET A 18 14.11 -1.47 0.93
C MET A 18 14.97 -1.53 -0.34
N ASN A 19 15.37 -0.37 -0.85
CA ASN A 19 16.18 -0.21 -2.05
C ASN A 19 15.55 -0.66 -3.37
N TYR A 20 14.24 -0.95 -3.43
CA TYR A 20 13.57 -1.32 -4.69
C TYR A 20 13.49 -0.16 -5.68
N PHE A 21 13.30 1.06 -5.17
CA PHE A 21 13.22 2.27 -5.99
C PHE A 21 14.11 3.36 -5.42
N GLU A 22 14.69 4.17 -6.30
CA GLU A 22 15.44 5.37 -5.92
C GLU A 22 14.51 6.54 -5.64
N LYS A 23 13.46 6.67 -6.45
CA LYS A 23 12.47 7.73 -6.38
C LYS A 23 11.08 7.21 -6.72
N VAL A 24 10.07 7.70 -6.00
CA VAL A 24 8.66 7.39 -6.22
C VAL A 24 7.87 8.69 -6.32
N ASP A 25 7.08 8.83 -7.38
CA ASP A 25 6.16 9.94 -7.62
C ASP A 25 4.71 9.44 -7.52
N LEU A 26 3.98 9.90 -6.51
CA LEU A 26 2.55 9.67 -6.37
C LEU A 26 1.78 10.92 -6.82
N LYS A 27 1.13 10.82 -7.98
CA LYS A 27 0.26 11.87 -8.53
C LYS A 27 -1.21 11.52 -8.26
N PHE A 28 -1.94 12.43 -7.62
CA PHE A 28 -3.38 12.33 -7.45
C PHE A 28 -4.07 12.89 -8.70
N LEU A 29 -4.66 11.99 -9.48
CA LEU A 29 -5.42 12.38 -10.67
C LEU A 29 -6.81 12.88 -10.25
N VAL A 30 -7.29 13.94 -10.91
CA VAL A 30 -8.66 14.44 -10.76
C VAL A 30 -9.64 13.37 -11.26
N SER A 31 -10.77 13.21 -10.57
CA SER A 31 -11.82 12.24 -10.91
C SER A 31 -12.36 12.49 -12.33
N GLY A 32 -12.30 11.47 -13.20
CA GLY A 32 -12.91 11.53 -14.54
C GLY A 32 -12.23 10.68 -15.63
N HIS A 33 -10.97 10.28 -15.43
CA HIS A 33 -10.18 9.60 -16.50
C HIS A 33 -9.39 8.37 -16.03
N SER A 34 -9.74 7.78 -14.89
CA SER A 34 -8.96 6.68 -14.29
C SER A 34 -9.42 5.30 -14.76
N ASN A 35 -9.34 5.01 -16.06
CA ASN A 35 -9.34 3.60 -16.51
C ASN A 35 -7.93 3.07 -16.31
N LYS A 36 -7.64 2.46 -15.16
CA LYS A 36 -6.34 1.84 -14.96
C LYS A 36 -6.32 0.49 -15.68
N PRO A 37 -5.19 0.09 -16.29
CA PRO A 37 -5.05 -1.24 -16.88
C PRO A 37 -5.42 -2.36 -15.91
N CYS A 38 -5.16 -2.18 -14.61
CA CYS A 38 -5.53 -3.14 -13.57
C CYS A 38 -7.05 -3.37 -13.47
N ASP A 39 -7.89 -2.37 -13.73
CA ASP A 39 -9.34 -2.50 -13.62
C ASP A 39 -9.88 -3.47 -14.70
N ARG A 40 -9.21 -3.53 -15.85
CA ARG A 40 -9.51 -4.50 -16.91
C ARG A 40 -9.20 -5.92 -16.47
N ASP A 41 -8.02 -6.14 -15.87
CA ASP A 41 -7.61 -7.47 -15.40
C ASP A 41 -8.52 -7.97 -14.28
N PHE A 42 -8.90 -7.10 -13.34
CA PHE A 42 -9.90 -7.43 -12.32
C PHE A 42 -11.26 -7.77 -12.91
N GLY A 43 -11.70 -7.05 -13.96
CA GLY A 43 -12.94 -7.35 -14.67
C GLY A 43 -12.94 -8.73 -15.33
N ILE A 44 -11.81 -9.19 -15.88
CA ILE A 44 -11.65 -10.53 -16.46
C ILE A 44 -11.79 -11.60 -15.38
N ILE A 45 -11.09 -11.44 -14.25
CA ILE A 45 -11.16 -12.36 -13.11
C ILE A 45 -12.58 -12.41 -12.53
N GLU A 46 -13.24 -11.25 -12.37
CA GLU A 46 -14.60 -11.17 -11.85
C GLU A 46 -15.60 -11.87 -12.78
N LYS A 47 -15.45 -11.71 -14.10
CA LYS A 47 -16.27 -12.40 -15.10
C LYS A 47 -16.10 -13.92 -15.00
N ARG A 48 -14.88 -14.42 -14.80
CA ARG A 48 -14.61 -15.86 -14.61
C ARG A 48 -15.19 -16.37 -13.29
N LYS A 49 -15.08 -15.59 -12.22
CA LYS A 49 -15.65 -15.91 -10.90
C LYS A 49 -17.18 -16.11 -10.95
N LYS A 50 -17.90 -15.40 -11.82
CA LYS A 50 -19.36 -15.57 -11.96
C LYS A 50 -19.79 -16.93 -12.51
N VAL A 51 -18.90 -17.61 -13.25
CA VAL A 51 -19.18 -18.92 -13.88
C VAL A 51 -18.50 -20.09 -13.17
N CYS A 52 -17.47 -19.84 -12.36
CA CYS A 52 -16.77 -20.84 -11.57
C CYS A 52 -17.27 -20.86 -10.11
N LYS A 53 -17.67 -22.02 -9.60
CA LYS A 53 -17.92 -22.21 -8.17
C LYS A 53 -16.62 -22.65 -7.51
N THR A 54 -15.96 -21.76 -6.79
CA THR A 54 -14.75 -22.07 -6.01
C THR A 54 -15.12 -22.28 -4.55
N MET A 55 -14.84 -23.45 -4.01
CA MET A 55 -15.15 -23.86 -2.62
C MET A 55 -13.91 -23.86 -1.73
N VAL A 56 -12.71 -24.01 -2.30
CA VAL A 56 -11.44 -23.97 -1.56
C VAL A 56 -10.49 -22.89 -2.08
N PRO A 57 -9.57 -22.37 -1.25
CA PRO A 57 -8.62 -21.32 -1.66
C PRO A 57 -7.75 -21.69 -2.86
N GLY A 58 -7.39 -22.98 -3.01
CA GLY A 58 -6.63 -23.47 -4.16
C GLY A 58 -7.39 -23.31 -5.49
N GLU A 59 -8.68 -23.60 -5.50
CA GLU A 59 -9.53 -23.41 -6.68
C GLU A 59 -9.69 -21.94 -7.06
N VAL A 60 -9.56 -21.02 -6.10
CA VAL A 60 -9.52 -19.58 -6.40
C VAL A 60 -8.24 -19.22 -7.16
N ALA A 61 -7.10 -19.80 -6.79
CA ALA A 61 -5.84 -19.61 -7.50
C ALA A 61 -5.91 -20.15 -8.93
N ASP A 62 -6.48 -21.33 -9.12
CA ASP A 62 -6.68 -21.93 -10.45
C ASP A 62 -7.68 -21.12 -11.28
N MET A 63 -8.79 -20.67 -10.68
CA MET A 63 -9.77 -19.80 -11.33
C MET A 63 -9.14 -18.49 -11.81
N ILE A 64 -8.27 -17.87 -11.02
CA ILE A 64 -7.54 -16.66 -11.41
C ILE A 64 -6.61 -16.96 -12.58
N ARG A 65 -5.83 -18.04 -12.53
CA ARG A 65 -4.91 -18.44 -13.60
C ARG A 65 -5.67 -18.66 -14.92
N ASP A 66 -6.79 -19.37 -14.85
CA ASP A 66 -7.63 -19.75 -15.99
C ASP A 66 -8.54 -18.61 -16.48
N ALA A 67 -8.56 -17.47 -15.79
CA ALA A 67 -9.37 -16.32 -16.20
C ALA A 67 -8.93 -15.74 -17.55
N LYS A 68 -7.67 -15.94 -17.93
CA LYS A 68 -7.10 -15.46 -19.20
C LYS A 68 -6.44 -16.61 -19.96
N SER A 69 -6.97 -16.93 -21.14
CA SER A 69 -6.45 -18.00 -22.00
C SER A 69 -5.11 -17.65 -22.65
N THR A 70 -4.91 -16.37 -22.99
CA THR A 70 -3.67 -15.86 -23.58
C THR A 70 -2.86 -15.13 -22.51
N GLN A 71 -1.65 -15.63 -22.20
CA GLN A 71 -0.81 -15.14 -21.11
C GLN A 71 -1.53 -15.20 -19.73
N PRO A 72 -1.67 -16.41 -19.15
CA PRO A 72 -2.30 -16.62 -17.85
C PRO A 72 -1.67 -15.79 -16.74
N PHE A 73 -2.46 -15.49 -15.70
CA PHE A 73 -1.96 -14.78 -14.53
C PHE A 73 -1.01 -15.66 -13.72
N GLN A 74 0.09 -15.08 -13.26
CA GLN A 74 0.98 -15.74 -12.30
C GLN A 74 0.40 -15.58 -10.89
N VAL A 75 -0.03 -16.69 -10.29
CA VAL A 75 -0.60 -16.70 -8.94
C VAL A 75 0.46 -17.19 -7.96
N VAL A 76 0.77 -16.37 -6.96
CA VAL A 76 1.71 -16.68 -5.89
C VAL A 76 0.94 -16.84 -4.59
N ASN A 77 1.10 -18.00 -3.94
CA ASN A 77 0.50 -18.24 -2.63
C ASN A 77 1.31 -17.49 -1.57
N MET A 78 0.65 -16.56 -0.87
CA MET A 78 1.26 -15.80 0.23
C MET A 78 0.99 -16.50 1.56
N GLY A 79 2.02 -16.61 2.39
CA GLY A 79 1.93 -17.08 3.77
C GLY A 79 1.81 -15.93 4.78
N PRO A 80 1.64 -16.22 6.08
CA PRO A 80 1.54 -15.20 7.14
C PRO A 80 2.71 -14.22 7.16
N ALA A 81 3.93 -14.71 6.88
CA ALA A 81 5.16 -13.91 6.85
C ALA A 81 5.19 -12.85 5.74
N ASP A 82 4.38 -13.02 4.69
CA ASP A 82 4.29 -12.07 3.58
C ASP A 82 3.37 -10.88 3.93
N PHE A 83 2.50 -11.04 4.93
CA PHE A 83 1.59 -9.99 5.38
C PHE A 83 2.26 -9.08 6.40
N LYS A 84 2.36 -7.79 6.05
CA LYS A 84 3.04 -6.78 6.86
C LYS A 84 2.02 -5.84 7.48
N ASP A 85 2.11 -5.59 8.79
CA ASP A 85 1.28 -4.58 9.47
C ASP A 85 1.79 -3.15 9.22
N VAL A 86 1.47 -2.65 8.03
CA VAL A 86 1.81 -1.28 7.61
C VAL A 86 1.05 -0.23 8.43
N ALA A 87 -0.13 -0.57 8.95
CA ALA A 87 -0.93 0.34 9.76
C ALA A 87 -0.19 0.71 11.05
N ARG A 88 0.27 -0.30 11.80
CA ARG A 88 1.03 -0.10 13.04
C ARG A 88 2.35 0.64 12.78
N CYS A 89 3.03 0.33 11.69
CA CYS A 89 4.23 1.08 11.28
C CYS A 89 3.90 2.56 11.03
N SER A 90 2.84 2.85 10.29
CA SER A 90 2.42 4.23 10.02
C SER A 90 2.06 5.00 11.30
N ASP A 91 1.46 4.33 12.27
CA ASP A 91 1.10 4.91 13.56
C ASP A 91 2.32 5.18 14.43
N THR A 92 3.35 4.35 14.33
CA THR A 92 4.59 4.47 15.11
C THR A 92 5.50 5.56 14.55
N PHE A 93 5.74 5.56 13.23
CA PHE A 93 6.80 6.35 12.61
C PHE A 93 6.32 7.68 12.00
N LEU A 94 5.10 7.74 11.46
CA LEU A 94 4.66 8.90 10.69
C LEU A 94 3.98 9.96 11.55
N ASN A 95 4.39 11.21 11.36
CA ASN A 95 3.67 12.40 11.75
C ASN A 95 3.10 13.09 10.51
N THR A 96 1.80 12.90 10.27
CA THR A 96 1.10 13.49 9.11
C THR A 96 0.31 14.75 9.46
N ALA A 97 0.42 15.29 10.68
CA ALA A 97 -0.33 16.48 11.09
C ALA A 97 0.02 17.72 10.26
N GLY A 98 1.28 17.83 9.81
CA GLY A 98 1.73 18.90 8.92
C GLY A 98 1.38 18.69 7.44
N LEU A 99 0.93 17.49 7.07
CA LEU A 99 0.57 17.16 5.69
C LEU A 99 -0.92 17.50 5.47
N LYS A 100 -1.19 18.64 4.84
CA LYS A 100 -2.53 19.01 4.37
C LYS A 100 -2.90 18.18 3.13
N ILE A 101 -3.10 16.88 3.31
CA ILE A 101 -3.24 15.88 2.23
C ILE A 101 -4.33 16.27 1.22
N SER A 102 -5.43 16.86 1.69
CA SER A 102 -6.54 17.29 0.84
C SER A 102 -6.16 18.36 -0.19
N THR A 103 -5.04 19.05 0.00
CA THR A 103 -4.55 20.10 -0.91
C THR A 103 -3.32 19.67 -1.71
N VAL A 104 -2.86 18.42 -1.55
CA VAL A 104 -1.65 17.93 -2.22
C VAL A 104 -2.06 17.13 -3.45
N SER A 105 -1.52 17.50 -4.61
CA SER A 105 -1.76 16.81 -5.88
C SER A 105 -0.60 15.89 -6.27
N TRP A 106 0.59 16.13 -5.74
CA TRP A 106 1.78 15.33 -6.06
C TRP A 106 2.70 15.20 -4.85
N ILE A 107 3.05 13.96 -4.54
CA ILE A 107 4.03 13.59 -3.52
C ILE A 107 5.21 12.92 -4.19
N GLN A 108 6.43 13.32 -3.82
CA GLN A 108 7.66 12.70 -4.26
C GLN A 108 8.48 12.27 -3.05
N ILE A 109 8.97 11.03 -3.12
CA ILE A 109 9.82 10.41 -2.11
C ILE A 109 11.08 9.97 -2.82
N SER A 110 12.23 10.47 -2.37
CA SER A 110 13.55 10.15 -2.91
C SER A 110 14.42 9.58 -1.81
N ARG A 111 15.27 8.60 -2.14
CA ARG A 111 16.21 8.01 -1.19
C ARG A 111 17.25 9.02 -0.69
N ALA A 112 17.77 9.86 -1.59
CA ALA A 112 18.83 10.82 -1.27
C ALA A 112 18.38 11.91 -0.28
N GLU A 113 17.09 12.22 -0.28
CA GLU A 113 16.51 13.34 0.47
C GLU A 113 15.65 12.87 1.66
N PHE A 114 15.61 11.55 1.86
CA PHE A 114 14.90 10.93 2.98
C PHE A 114 15.54 11.36 4.31
N PRO A 115 14.77 11.74 5.37
CA PRO A 115 13.34 11.51 5.63
C PRO A 115 12.38 12.64 5.21
N THR A 116 12.84 13.56 4.38
CA THR A 116 12.01 14.65 3.88
C THR A 116 11.27 14.17 2.63
N ILE A 117 9.97 14.45 2.55
CA ILE A 117 9.21 14.25 1.31
C ILE A 117 8.91 15.60 0.67
N LYS A 118 8.81 15.60 -0.65
CA LYS A 118 8.46 16.77 -1.43
C LYS A 118 6.99 16.69 -1.84
N THR A 119 6.29 17.81 -1.73
CA THR A 119 4.86 17.91 -2.06
C THR A 119 4.59 19.12 -2.95
N ARG A 120 3.62 19.01 -3.86
CA ARG A 120 3.10 20.11 -4.69
C ARG A 120 1.57 20.16 -4.60
N GLY A 121 1.03 21.38 -4.68
CA GLY A 121 -0.41 21.62 -4.67
C GLY A 121 -1.06 21.34 -6.03
N SER A 122 -0.29 21.44 -7.12
CA SER A 122 -0.76 21.21 -8.48
C SER A 122 0.11 20.18 -9.22
N LEU A 123 -0.33 19.80 -10.42
CA LEU A 123 0.46 18.99 -11.36
C LEU A 123 1.35 19.85 -12.27
N ASN A 124 1.44 21.17 -12.02
CA ASN A 124 2.30 22.07 -12.78
C ASN A 124 3.78 21.82 -12.43
N GLU A 125 4.60 21.62 -13.44
CA GLU A 125 6.03 21.33 -13.26
C GLU A 125 6.84 22.53 -12.79
N LEU A 126 6.32 23.75 -13.03
CA LEU A 126 6.94 25.02 -12.63
C LEU A 126 6.72 25.36 -11.15
N GLU A 127 5.80 24.67 -10.46
CA GLU A 127 5.55 24.91 -9.03
C GLU A 127 6.75 24.46 -8.20
N GLN A 128 7.18 25.29 -7.23
CA GLN A 128 8.26 24.91 -6.32
C GLN A 128 7.83 23.77 -5.40
N TRP A 129 8.77 22.86 -5.10
CA TRP A 129 8.51 21.78 -4.17
C TRP A 129 8.44 22.29 -2.73
N LYS A 130 7.42 21.85 -1.99
CA LYS A 130 7.35 22.05 -0.56
C LYS A 130 7.90 20.83 0.16
N GLU A 131 8.95 21.04 0.93
CA GLU A 131 9.58 20.02 1.76
C GLU A 131 8.82 19.82 3.09
N VAL A 132 8.54 18.57 3.42
CA VAL A 132 7.86 18.22 4.67
C VAL A 132 8.58 17.05 5.35
N LYS A 133 8.98 17.26 6.60
CA LYS A 133 9.51 16.20 7.47
C LYS A 133 8.34 15.39 8.03
N ILE A 134 8.32 14.10 7.73
CA ILE A 134 7.20 13.21 8.03
C ILE A 134 7.46 12.22 9.17
N LEU A 135 8.69 12.13 9.66
CA LEU A 135 9.02 11.29 10.81
C LEU A 135 8.74 12.01 12.13
N LYS A 136 8.29 11.26 13.14
CA LYS A 136 8.20 11.77 14.52
C LYS A 136 9.59 12.11 15.07
N LYS A 137 9.64 13.08 16.00
CA LYS A 137 10.89 13.50 16.67
C LYS A 137 11.58 12.27 17.32
N GLY A 138 12.88 12.10 17.06
CA GLY A 138 13.69 10.98 17.59
C GLY A 138 13.64 9.68 16.77
N GLN A 139 12.80 9.60 15.74
CA GLN A 139 12.76 8.45 14.83
C GLN A 139 13.70 8.71 13.64
N SER A 140 14.74 7.89 13.51
CA SER A 140 15.59 7.82 12.32
C SER A 140 15.32 6.49 11.63
N ILE A 141 15.24 6.47 10.29
CA ILE A 141 15.19 5.21 9.55
C ILE A 141 16.45 4.36 9.79
N GLN A 142 17.58 4.93 10.24
CA GLN A 142 18.74 4.15 10.66
C GLN A 142 18.62 3.56 12.09
N ASN A 143 17.90 4.24 13.00
CA ASN A 143 17.48 3.64 14.28
C ASN A 143 16.39 2.58 14.07
N THR A 144 15.80 2.57 12.89
CA THR A 144 14.93 1.50 12.47
C THR A 144 15.82 0.48 11.78
N ARG A 145 15.99 -0.68 12.39
CA ARG A 145 16.41 -1.90 11.69
C ARG A 145 15.38 -2.30 10.63
N ILE A 146 15.02 -1.42 9.70
CA ILE A 146 14.17 -1.73 8.54
C ILE A 146 14.97 -2.61 7.55
N VAL A 147 16.30 -2.57 7.62
CA VAL A 147 17.20 -3.43 6.84
C VAL A 147 17.49 -4.77 7.56
N GLU A 148 17.35 -4.84 8.88
CA GLU A 148 17.33 -6.10 9.65
C GLU A 148 15.91 -6.38 10.13
N MET A 149 14.97 -6.59 9.21
CA MET A 149 13.70 -7.18 9.62
C MET A 149 13.91 -8.66 9.92
N GLY A 150 14.23 -8.90 11.20
CA GLY A 150 13.52 -9.95 11.94
C GLY A 150 12.01 -9.82 11.70
N PRO A 151 11.25 -10.91 11.88
CA PRO A 151 9.91 -11.05 11.32
C PRO A 151 9.08 -9.81 11.62
N PHE A 152 8.53 -9.21 10.56
CA PHE A 152 7.49 -8.19 10.68
C PHE A 152 6.48 -8.67 11.71
N PRO A 153 5.90 -7.78 12.54
CA PRO A 153 4.80 -8.19 13.39
C PRO A 153 3.74 -8.82 12.49
N GLU A 154 3.52 -10.12 12.67
CA GLU A 154 2.52 -10.87 11.93
C GLU A 154 1.19 -10.12 12.05
N LEU A 155 0.45 -10.08 10.94
CA LEU A 155 -0.90 -9.56 10.97
C LEU A 155 -1.67 -10.38 12.00
N GLN A 156 -1.93 -9.81 13.18
CA GLN A 156 -2.68 -10.50 14.22
C GLN A 156 -4.01 -10.91 13.60
N SER A 157 -4.28 -12.21 13.62
CA SER A 157 -5.52 -12.76 13.09
C SER A 157 -6.67 -12.03 13.78
N ARG A 158 -7.46 -11.30 12.99
CA ARG A 158 -8.71 -10.76 13.52
C ARG A 158 -9.56 -11.98 13.89
N PRO A 159 -10.20 -11.98 15.08
CA PRO A 159 -11.07 -13.08 15.47
C PRO A 159 -12.10 -13.28 14.36
N ASN A 160 -12.38 -14.54 14.06
CA ASN A 160 -13.33 -14.92 13.04
C ASN A 160 -14.68 -14.26 13.38
N ILE A 161 -15.47 -13.84 12.38
CA ILE A 161 -16.76 -13.16 12.63
C ILE A 161 -17.69 -14.06 13.48
N ALA A 162 -17.51 -15.37 13.42
CA ALA A 162 -18.17 -16.36 14.27
C ALA A 162 -17.80 -16.24 15.77
N ASP A 163 -16.56 -15.88 16.10
CA ASP A 163 -16.08 -15.74 17.48
C ASP A 163 -16.47 -14.39 18.09
N ALA A 164 -16.65 -13.35 17.26
CA ALA A 164 -17.13 -12.05 17.70
C ALA A 164 -18.58 -12.07 18.22
N LYS A 165 -19.38 -13.05 17.79
CA LYS A 165 -20.76 -13.26 18.28
C LYS A 165 -20.87 -14.08 19.58
N LYS A 166 -19.78 -14.68 20.06
CA LYS A 166 -19.78 -15.48 21.31
C LYS A 166 -19.44 -14.68 22.57
N ARG A 167 -19.09 -13.40 22.45
CA ARG A 167 -18.79 -12.51 23.60
C ARG A 167 -19.91 -11.49 23.89
N THR A 168 -21.15 -11.92 23.69
CA THR A 168 -22.35 -11.22 24.18
C THR A 168 -23.39 -12.25 24.58
N CYS A 169 -23.10 -12.96 25.69
CA CYS A 169 -24.06 -13.54 26.62
C CYS A 169 -23.39 -13.50 28.00
#